data_AF-A0A953W726-F1
#
_entry.id   AF-A0A953W726-F1
#
_cell.length_a   1.000
_cell.length_b   1.000
_cell.length_c   1.000
_cell.angle_alpha   90.00
_cell.angle_beta   90.00
_cell.angle_gamma   90.00
#
_symmetry.space_group_name_H-M   'P 1'
#
loop_
_entity.id
_entity.type
_entity.pdbx_description
1 polymer ?
#
loop_
_entity_poly.entity_id
_entity_poly.type
_entity_poly.pdbx_seq_one_letter_code
_entity_poly.pdbx_strand_id
1 'polypeptide(L)'
;MRAWIWELAKVRPLEQACAGIMVALEGQLPTLYPTYIDAMRKMGFTDEQLEFFHVHVEADVEHADVGLRLCYQYADTREKQKLAVAAVAASAGLRYSMLNGVYEMLQLDKKAA
;
A
#
# COMPACT_ATOMS: atom_id res chain seq x y z
N MET A 1 -0.05 3.93 10.80
CA MET A 1 0.42 4.08 9.40
C MET A 1 1.16 5.39 9.15
N ARG A 2 0.59 6.57 9.48
CA ARG A 2 1.22 7.88 9.22
C ARG A 2 2.68 7.99 9.69
N ALA A 3 2.97 7.58 10.92
CA ALA A 3 4.33 7.63 11.48
C ALA A 3 5.31 6.74 10.70
N TRP A 4 4.87 5.55 10.27
CA TRP A 4 5.70 4.61 9.52
C TRP A 4 6.07 5.13 8.12
N ILE A 5 5.10 5.72 7.40
CA ILE A 5 5.37 6.34 6.10
C ILE A 5 6.35 7.51 6.25
N TRP A 6 6.16 8.34 7.28
CA TRP A 6 7.09 9.44 7.56
C TRP A 6 8.51 8.92 7.82
N GLU A 7 8.66 7.86 8.61
CA GLU A 7 9.95 7.26 8.92
C GLU A 7 10.62 6.68 7.66
N LEU A 8 9.88 5.92 6.85
CA LEU A 8 10.37 5.41 5.57
C LEU A 8 10.82 6.55 4.64
N ALA A 9 10.06 7.63 4.55
CA ALA A 9 10.34 8.74 3.65
C ALA A 9 11.45 9.70 4.13
N LYS A 10 11.71 9.79 5.43
CA LYS A 10 12.60 10.82 6.02
C LYS A 10 13.83 10.28 6.74
N VAL A 11 13.80 9.03 7.17
CA VAL A 11 14.83 8.47 8.06
C VAL A 11 15.47 7.24 7.46
N ARG A 12 14.69 6.36 6.82
CA ARG A 12 15.20 5.07 6.34
C ARG A 12 15.98 5.22 5.02
N PRO A 13 16.99 4.37 4.80
CA PRO A 13 17.67 4.26 3.51
C PRO A 13 16.74 3.95 2.33
N LEU A 14 17.18 4.28 1.12
CA LEU A 14 16.36 4.19 -0.10
C LEU A 14 15.83 2.80 -0.37
N GLU A 15 16.60 1.74 -0.12
CA GLU A 15 16.13 0.37 -0.34
C GLU A 15 14.94 0.01 0.55
N GLN A 16 14.91 0.51 1.80
CA GLN A 16 13.78 0.31 2.70
C GLN A 16 12.61 1.21 2.34
N ALA A 17 12.87 2.47 1.97
CA ALA A 17 11.83 3.41 1.57
C ALA A 17 11.09 2.95 0.29
N CYS A 18 11.83 2.59 -0.75
CA CYS A 18 11.27 2.11 -2.02
C CYS A 18 10.51 0.78 -1.82
N ALA A 19 11.09 -0.16 -1.07
CA ALA A 19 10.43 -1.43 -0.78
C ALA A 19 9.15 -1.24 0.07
N GLY A 20 9.25 -0.43 1.13
CA GLY A 20 8.16 -0.24 2.09
C GLY A 20 7.00 0.62 1.57
N ILE A 21 7.23 1.53 0.63
CA ILE A 21 6.19 2.40 0.08
C ILE A 21 5.75 1.90 -1.30
N MET A 22 6.67 1.96 -2.27
CA MET A 22 6.34 1.77 -3.68
C MET A 22 6.03 0.30 -4.01
N VAL A 23 6.80 -0.64 -3.45
CA VAL A 23 6.53 -2.08 -3.66
C VAL A 23 5.40 -2.57 -2.76
N ALA A 24 5.49 -2.32 -1.45
CA ALA A 24 4.57 -2.94 -0.48
C ALA A 24 3.17 -2.30 -0.44
N LEU A 25 3.02 -1.02 -0.78
CA LEU A 25 1.74 -0.32 -0.66
C LEU A 25 1.16 0.03 -2.03
N GLU A 26 1.92 0.77 -2.84
CA GLU A 26 1.48 1.21 -4.18
C GLU A 26 1.38 0.02 -5.14
N GLY A 27 2.36 -0.90 -5.14
CA GLY A 27 2.34 -2.08 -6.01
C GLY A 27 1.18 -3.06 -5.78
N GLN A 28 0.43 -2.94 -4.69
CA GLN A 28 -0.79 -3.72 -4.48
C GLN A 28 -2.03 -3.09 -5.15
N LEU A 29 -2.01 -1.78 -5.38
CA LEU A 29 -3.20 -1.01 -5.76
C LEU A 29 -3.72 -1.36 -7.16
N PRO A 30 -2.86 -1.54 -8.20
CA PRO A 30 -3.33 -1.93 -9.52
C PRO A 30 -4.08 -3.26 -9.54
N THR A 31 -3.79 -4.16 -8.61
CA THR A 31 -4.48 -5.46 -8.50
C THR A 31 -5.75 -5.37 -7.64
N LEU A 32 -5.73 -4.59 -6.56
CA LEU A 32 -6.84 -4.52 -5.60
C LEU A 32 -7.95 -3.56 -6.04
N TYR A 33 -7.60 -2.37 -6.51
CA TYR A 33 -8.56 -1.29 -6.79
C TYR A 33 -9.57 -1.57 -7.89
N PRO A 34 -9.29 -2.37 -8.94
CA PRO A 34 -10.33 -2.78 -9.88
C PRO A 34 -11.52 -3.47 -9.19
N THR A 35 -11.25 -4.31 -8.19
CA THR A 35 -12.29 -4.99 -7.42
C THR A 35 -13.11 -3.98 -6.59
N TYR A 36 -12.47 -2.94 -6.08
CA TYR A 36 -13.14 -1.91 -5.28
C TYR A 36 -14.03 -1.04 -6.16
N ILE A 37 -13.53 -0.62 -7.32
CA ILE A 37 -14.28 0.14 -8.33
C ILE A 37 -15.54 -0.64 -8.73
N ASP A 38 -15.41 -1.93 -9.05
CA ASP A 38 -16.56 -2.77 -9.42
C ASP A 38 -17.60 -2.90 -8.30
N ALA A 39 -17.15 -3.02 -7.06
CA ALA A 39 -18.05 -3.07 -5.90
C ALA A 39 -18.75 -1.73 -5.67
N MET A 40 -18.03 -0.60 -5.75
CA MET A 40 -18.57 0.73 -5.53
C MET A 40 -19.53 1.16 -6.64
N ARG A 41 -19.28 0.79 -7.89
CA ARG A 41 -20.24 0.95 -9.00
C ARG A 41 -21.58 0.26 -8.71
N LYS A 42 -21.54 -0.97 -8.18
CA LYS A 42 -22.75 -1.70 -7.76
C LYS A 42 -23.49 -1.03 -6.59
N MET A 43 -22.79 -0.21 -5.81
CA MET A 43 -23.36 0.62 -4.74
C MET A 43 -23.86 2.00 -5.23
N GLY A 44 -23.73 2.30 -6.52
CA GLY A 44 -24.25 3.53 -7.14
C GLY A 44 -23.27 4.69 -7.24
N PHE A 45 -21.98 4.47 -7.00
CA PHE A 45 -20.95 5.51 -7.18
C PHE A 45 -20.68 5.75 -8.68
N THR A 46 -20.44 7.02 -9.04
CA THR A 46 -20.05 7.41 -10.41
C THR A 46 -18.53 7.34 -10.61
N ASP A 47 -18.07 7.21 -11.85
CA ASP A 47 -16.63 7.18 -12.15
C ASP A 47 -15.90 8.46 -11.70
N GLU A 48 -16.56 9.62 -11.76
CA GLU A 48 -16.02 10.88 -11.24
C GLU A 48 -15.74 10.82 -9.73
N GLN A 49 -16.60 10.14 -8.95
CA GLN A 49 -16.38 9.92 -7.52
C GLN A 49 -15.30 8.86 -7.25
N LEU A 50 -15.00 8.01 -8.24
CA LEU A 50 -14.01 6.94 -8.16
C LEU A 50 -12.66 7.32 -8.78
N GLU A 51 -12.49 8.57 -9.22
CA GLU A 51 -11.28 9.05 -9.91
C GLU A 51 -9.99 8.74 -9.15
N PHE A 52 -10.01 8.86 -7.81
CA PHE A 52 -8.88 8.49 -6.96
C PHE A 52 -8.41 7.05 -7.23
N PHE A 53 -9.34 6.10 -7.35
CA PHE A 53 -8.99 4.70 -7.59
C PHE A 53 -8.53 4.47 -9.03
N HIS A 54 -9.17 5.12 -10.00
CA HIS A 54 -8.80 5.02 -11.42
C HIS A 54 -7.35 5.47 -11.65
N VAL A 55 -6.98 6.65 -11.14
CA VAL A 55 -5.62 7.17 -11.28
C VAL A 55 -4.59 6.22 -10.66
N HIS A 56 -4.87 5.62 -9.50
CA HIS A 56 -3.92 4.69 -8.87
C HIS A 56 -3.83 3.34 -9.60
N VAL A 57 -4.90 2.87 -10.25
CA VAL A 57 -4.81 1.65 -11.09
C VAL A 57 -3.82 1.84 -12.24
N GLU A 58 -3.77 3.04 -12.82
CA GLU A 58 -2.88 3.35 -13.93
C GLU A 58 -1.47 3.74 -13.45
N ALA A 59 -1.36 4.72 -12.56
CA ALA A 59 -0.08 5.29 -12.13
C ALA A 59 0.76 4.33 -11.30
N ASP A 60 0.15 3.53 -10.43
CA ASP A 60 0.92 2.71 -9.49
C ASP A 60 1.59 1.49 -10.15
N VAL A 61 1.25 1.18 -11.40
CA VAL A 61 2.01 0.20 -12.21
C VAL A 61 3.45 0.70 -12.41
N GLU A 62 3.62 1.96 -12.77
CA GLU A 62 4.94 2.56 -12.92
C GLU A 62 5.63 2.75 -11.57
N HIS A 63 4.88 3.19 -10.55
CA HIS A 63 5.45 3.33 -9.21
C HIS A 63 6.02 2.00 -8.68
N ALA A 64 5.31 0.89 -8.87
CA ALA A 64 5.78 -0.42 -8.46
C ALA A 64 7.06 -0.85 -9.20
N ASP A 65 7.10 -0.65 -10.53
CA ASP A 65 8.27 -0.99 -11.34
C ASP A 65 9.50 -0.15 -10.96
N VAL A 66 9.35 1.17 -10.91
CA VAL A 66 10.42 2.10 -10.50
C VAL A 66 10.88 1.77 -9.08
N GLY A 67 9.95 1.55 -8.16
CA GLY A 67 10.23 1.19 -6.77
C GLY A 67 11.02 -0.10 -6.65
N LEU A 68 10.67 -1.12 -7.44
CA LEU A 68 11.37 -2.40 -7.46
C LEU A 68 12.78 -2.26 -8.04
N ARG A 69 12.95 -1.51 -9.14
CA ARG A 69 14.27 -1.25 -9.74
C ARG A 69 15.19 -0.51 -8.77
N LEU A 70 14.69 0.54 -8.11
CA LEU A 70 15.44 1.28 -7.10
C LEU A 70 15.77 0.40 -5.88
N CYS A 71 14.81 -0.40 -5.40
CA CYS A 71 15.05 -1.37 -4.34
C CYS A 71 16.19 -2.32 -4.73
N TYR A 72 16.18 -2.87 -5.94
CA TYR A 72 17.23 -3.77 -6.42
C TYR A 72 18.60 -3.06 -6.51
N GLN A 73 18.62 -1.82 -6.99
CA GLN A 73 19.84 -1.03 -7.11
C GLN A 73 20.47 -0.69 -5.75
N TYR A 74 19.67 -0.33 -4.75
CA TYR A 74 20.17 0.11 -3.44
C TYR A 74 20.29 -1.03 -2.40
N ALA A 75 19.57 -2.14 -2.58
CA ALA A 75 19.75 -3.37 -1.80
C ALA A 75 20.89 -4.24 -2.35
N ASP A 76 22.07 -3.64 -2.49
CA ASP A 76 23.27 -4.22 -3.12
C ASP A 76 24.02 -5.25 -2.26
N THR A 77 23.56 -5.48 -1.03
CA THR A 77 24.13 -6.47 -0.12
C THR A 77 23.03 -7.33 0.49
N ARG A 78 23.40 -8.56 0.90
CA ARG A 78 22.45 -9.49 1.52
C ARG A 78 21.76 -8.91 2.76
N GLU A 79 22.47 -8.10 3.56
CA GLU A 79 21.88 -7.46 4.74
C GLU A 79 20.88 -6.38 4.36
N LYS A 80 21.19 -5.53 3.37
CA LYS A 80 20.23 -4.54 2.86
C LYS A 80 19.00 -5.20 2.22
N GLN A 81 19.17 -6.31 1.51
CA GLN A 81 18.05 -7.09 0.96
C GLN A 81 17.11 -7.61 2.05
N LYS A 82 17.66 -8.16 3.15
CA LYS A 82 16.86 -8.57 4.30
C LYS A 82 16.08 -7.40 4.90
N LEU A 83 16.71 -6.23 5.03
CA LEU A 83 16.07 -5.02 5.56
C LEU A 83 14.96 -4.51 4.63
N ALA A 84 15.16 -4.53 3.31
CA ALA A 84 14.13 -4.18 2.34
C ALA A 84 12.92 -5.12 2.43
N VAL A 85 13.15 -6.43 2.51
CA VAL A 85 12.07 -7.43 2.71
C VAL A 85 11.35 -7.22 4.05
N ALA A 86 12.10 -6.89 5.11
CA ALA A 86 11.50 -6.57 6.41
C ALA A 86 10.63 -5.31 6.34
N ALA A 87 11.03 -4.29 5.59
CA ALA A 87 10.23 -3.09 5.36
C ALA A 87 8.93 -3.41 4.60
N VAL A 88 8.97 -4.30 3.60
CA VAL A 88 7.77 -4.80 2.91
C VAL A 88 6.81 -5.47 3.90
N ALA A 89 7.32 -6.40 4.71
CA ALA A 89 6.50 -7.12 5.69
C ALA A 89 5.88 -6.17 6.73
N ALA A 90 6.65 -5.19 7.23
CA ALA A 90 6.15 -4.19 8.17
C ALA A 90 5.06 -3.31 7.55
N SER A 91 5.26 -2.80 6.32
CA SER A 91 4.26 -2.00 5.61
C SER A 91 2.97 -2.76 5.34
N ALA A 92 3.07 -3.98 4.80
CA ALA A 92 1.92 -4.83 4.53
C ALA A 92 1.18 -5.19 5.83
N GLY A 93 1.92 -5.52 6.89
CA GLY A 93 1.35 -5.81 8.21
C GLY A 93 0.61 -4.61 8.80
N LEU A 94 1.17 -3.41 8.69
CA LEU A 94 0.50 -2.18 9.14
C LEU A 94 -0.75 -1.86 8.33
N ARG A 95 -0.75 -2.14 7.01
CA ARG A 95 -1.95 -2.04 6.16
C ARG A 95 -3.03 -2.99 6.58
N TYR A 96 -2.66 -4.25 6.82
CA TYR A 96 -3.57 -5.25 7.31
C TYR A 96 -4.17 -4.85 8.67
N SER A 97 -3.35 -4.46 9.65
CA SER A 97 -3.81 -4.05 10.98
C SER A 97 -4.74 -2.84 10.92
N MET A 98 -4.47 -1.87 10.03
CA MET A 98 -5.36 -0.73 9.82
C MET A 98 -6.74 -1.18 9.32
N LEU A 99 -6.79 -2.02 8.28
CA LEU A 99 -8.05 -2.50 7.71
C LEU A 99 -8.80 -3.41 8.70
N ASN A 100 -8.08 -4.25 9.45
CA ASN A 100 -8.66 -5.09 10.49
C ASN A 100 -9.30 -4.26 11.60
N GLY A 101 -8.65 -3.18 12.04
CA GLY A 101 -9.24 -2.26 13.03
C GLY A 101 -10.53 -1.58 12.55
N VAL A 102 -10.61 -1.20 11.27
CA VAL A 102 -11.85 -0.67 10.67
C VAL A 102 -12.94 -1.75 10.66
N TYR A 103 -12.59 -2.98 10.25
CA TYR A 103 -13.53 -4.10 10.23
C TYR A 103 -14.08 -4.42 11.62
N GLU A 104 -13.22 -4.51 12.64
CA GLU A 104 -13.62 -4.77 14.02
C GLU A 104 -14.58 -3.71 14.54
N MET A 105 -14.28 -2.43 14.29
CA MET A 105 -15.17 -1.33 14.67
C MET A 105 -16.56 -1.50 14.05
N LEU A 106 -16.63 -1.72 12.72
CA LEU A 106 -17.89 -1.89 12.02
C LEU A 106 -18.70 -3.10 12.52
N GLN A 107 -18.04 -4.16 13.02
CA GLN A 107 -18.71 -5.31 13.62
C GLN A 107 -19.24 -5.03 15.03
N LEU A 108 -18.57 -4.16 15.80
CA LEU A 108 -19.07 -3.73 17.11
C LEU A 108 -20.34 -2.90 16.97
N ASP A 109 -20.36 -1.96 16.03
CA ASP A 109 -21.55 -1.12 15.75
C ASP A 109 -22.76 -1.97 15.36
N LYS A 110 -22.55 -3.01 14.53
CA LYS A 110 -23.62 -3.96 14.16
C LYS A 110 -24.18 -4.77 15.32
N LYS A 111 -23.41 -4.97 16.40
CA LYS A 111 -23.88 -5.67 17.61
C LYS A 111 -24.58 -4.74 18.60
N ALA A 112 -24.40 -3.43 18.46
CA ALA A 112 -24.99 -2.41 19.33
C ALA A 112 -26.33 -1.85 18.80
N ALA A 113 -26.61 -2.06 17.51
CA ALA A 113 -27.88 -1.74 16.86
C ALA A 113 -28.89 -2.90 16.95
#